data_AF-A0A8H3I560-F1
#
_entry.id   AF-A0A8H3I560-F1
#
_cell.length_a   1.000
_cell.length_b   1.000
_cell.length_c   1.000
_cell.angle_alpha   90.00
_cell.angle_beta   90.00
_cell.angle_gamma   90.00
#
_symmetry.space_group_name_H-M   'P 1'
#
loop_
_entity.id
_entity.type
_entity.pdbx_description
1 polymer ?
#
loop_
_entity_poly.entity_id
_entity_poly.type
_entity_poly.pdbx_seq_one_letter_code
_entity_poly.pdbx_strand_id
1 'polypeptide(L)'
;MADIPSGNPPSDDDYKSRPGQSEIPVVSDDAAVEDGVDAGTADSDEQLARDDNEAIDESNIIDSKTRGAKPSGGSYAEPGDEEGLPDNDGQSAVAQ
;
A
#
# COMPACT_ATOMS: atom_id res chain seq x y z
N MET A 1 11.20 -11.34 -55.25
CA MET A 1 10.55 -11.36 -53.92
C MET A 1 11.69 -11.38 -52.91
N ALA A 2 11.79 -10.36 -52.06
CA ALA A 2 12.87 -10.28 -51.07
C ALA A 2 12.52 -11.21 -49.90
N ASP A 3 13.49 -12.03 -49.52
CA ASP A 3 13.41 -12.91 -48.36
C ASP A 3 13.42 -12.05 -47.11
N ILE A 4 12.30 -12.02 -46.37
CA ILE A 4 12.18 -11.23 -45.14
C ILE A 4 12.83 -12.08 -44.06
N PRO A 5 13.91 -11.61 -43.39
CA PRO A 5 14.54 -12.41 -42.35
C PRO A 5 13.50 -12.77 -41.29
N SER A 6 13.22 -14.07 -41.15
CA SER A 6 12.40 -14.60 -40.07
C SER A 6 13.04 -14.12 -38.76
N GLY A 7 12.32 -13.31 -37.98
CA GLY A 7 12.83 -12.56 -36.83
C GLY A 7 13.27 -13.39 -35.62
N ASN A 8 14.02 -14.47 -35.84
CA ASN A 8 14.74 -15.20 -34.82
C ASN A 8 16.21 -14.76 -34.87
N PRO A 9 16.59 -13.66 -34.18
CA PRO A 9 17.99 -13.28 -34.08
C PRO A 9 18.78 -14.45 -33.46
N PRO A 10 20.02 -14.70 -33.89
CA PRO A 10 20.88 -15.67 -33.20
C PRO A 10 21.03 -15.24 -31.74
N SER A 11 20.88 -16.18 -30.80
CA SER A 11 21.15 -15.92 -29.37
C SER A 11 22.60 -15.45 -29.23
N ASP A 12 22.78 -14.23 -28.71
CA ASP A 12 24.07 -13.68 -28.33
C ASP A 12 24.19 -13.80 -26.81
N ASP A 13 25.31 -14.32 -26.36
CA ASP A 13 25.51 -14.82 -25.01
C ASP A 13 26.85 -14.34 -24.42
N ASP A 14 27.56 -13.47 -25.14
CA ASP A 14 28.90 -12.99 -24.79
C ASP A 14 28.93 -12.13 -23.51
N TYR A 15 27.77 -11.62 -23.09
CA TYR A 15 27.60 -10.84 -21.86
C TYR A 15 27.42 -11.71 -20.60
N LYS A 16 27.25 -13.04 -20.71
CA LYS A 16 27.08 -13.90 -19.52
C LYS A 16 28.33 -13.98 -18.68
N SER A 17 28.13 -14.08 -17.37
CA SER A 17 29.23 -14.20 -16.42
C SER A 17 29.98 -15.53 -16.57
N ARG A 18 31.30 -15.45 -16.35
CA ARG A 18 32.20 -16.61 -16.40
C ARG A 18 32.51 -17.12 -14.98
N PRO A 19 32.80 -18.42 -14.82
CA PRO A 19 33.22 -18.95 -13.53
C PRO A 19 34.43 -18.19 -12.96
N GLY A 20 34.31 -17.70 -11.72
CA GLY A 20 35.39 -17.01 -11.01
C GLY A 20 35.44 -15.47 -11.17
N GLN A 21 34.44 -14.85 -11.80
CA GLN A 21 34.28 -13.38 -11.72
C GLN A 21 33.74 -12.96 -10.35
N SER A 22 34.25 -11.84 -9.81
CA SER A 22 33.87 -11.26 -8.52
C SER A 22 32.74 -10.23 -8.61
N GLU A 23 31.88 -10.34 -9.62
CA GLU A 23 30.77 -9.43 -9.94
C GLU A 23 29.42 -10.16 -9.80
N ILE A 24 28.30 -9.42 -9.72
CA ILE A 24 26.96 -10.02 -9.76
C ILE A 24 26.82 -10.84 -11.06
N PRO A 25 26.48 -12.14 -10.99
CA PRO A 25 26.45 -12.99 -12.16
C PRO A 25 25.30 -12.60 -13.10
N VAL A 26 25.64 -12.36 -14.36
CA VAL A 26 24.70 -12.11 -15.46
C VAL A 26 24.39 -13.43 -16.15
N VAL A 27 23.11 -13.73 -16.32
CA VAL A 27 22.58 -14.95 -16.95
C VAL A 27 22.23 -14.72 -18.40
N SER A 28 21.90 -15.80 -19.12
CA SER A 28 21.48 -15.74 -20.52
C SER A 28 20.09 -15.21 -20.74
N ASP A 29 19.81 -14.68 -21.93
CA ASP A 29 18.44 -14.35 -22.33
C ASP A 29 17.51 -15.58 -22.24
N ASP A 30 18.00 -16.76 -22.64
CA ASP A 30 17.24 -18.01 -22.59
C ASP A 30 17.27 -18.70 -21.19
N ALA A 31 17.83 -18.03 -20.16
CA ALA A 31 17.94 -18.64 -18.84
C ALA A 31 16.54 -18.72 -18.21
N ALA A 32 16.17 -19.91 -17.74
CA ALA A 32 14.98 -20.03 -16.91
C ALA A 32 15.21 -19.27 -15.59
N VAL A 33 14.43 -18.22 -15.37
CA VAL A 33 14.38 -17.46 -14.12
C VAL A 33 13.11 -17.87 -13.38
N GLU A 34 13.21 -18.04 -12.07
CA GLU A 34 12.04 -18.27 -11.23
C GLU A 34 11.18 -17.01 -11.19
N ASP A 35 9.89 -17.15 -11.50
CA ASP A 35 8.92 -16.04 -11.57
C ASP A 35 8.65 -15.40 -10.19
N GLY A 36 9.09 -16.06 -9.11
CA GLY A 36 8.82 -15.63 -7.73
C GLY A 36 7.36 -15.77 -7.29
N VAL A 37 6.49 -16.20 -8.20
CA VAL A 37 5.09 -16.51 -7.95
C VAL A 37 4.83 -18.00 -8.17
N ASP A 38 4.15 -18.61 -7.21
CA ASP A 38 3.62 -19.96 -7.36
C ASP A 38 2.30 -19.88 -8.14
N ALA A 39 2.33 -20.21 -9.42
CA ALA A 39 1.16 -20.17 -10.30
C ALA A 39 -0.03 -21.01 -9.81
N GLY A 40 0.18 -21.99 -8.91
CA GLY A 40 -0.89 -22.79 -8.32
C GLY A 40 -1.64 -22.08 -7.18
N THR A 41 -1.01 -21.08 -6.56
CA THR A 41 -1.58 -20.39 -5.38
C THR A 41 -1.74 -18.88 -5.59
N ALA A 42 -1.06 -18.30 -6.58
CA ALA A 42 -1.09 -16.87 -6.88
C ALA A 42 -2.48 -16.34 -7.28
N ASP A 43 -3.32 -17.18 -7.89
CA ASP A 43 -4.71 -16.84 -8.28
C ASP A 43 -5.72 -17.63 -7.43
N SER A 44 -5.40 -17.86 -6.15
CA SER A 44 -6.28 -18.62 -5.25
C SER A 44 -7.19 -17.69 -4.45
N ASP A 45 -8.43 -18.13 -4.24
CA ASP A 45 -9.41 -17.47 -3.36
C ASP A 45 -8.88 -17.30 -1.92
N GLU A 46 -7.88 -18.10 -1.51
CA GLU A 46 -7.23 -18.01 -0.20
C GLU A 46 -6.38 -16.75 -0.04
N GLN A 47 -5.78 -16.22 -1.12
CA GLN A 47 -5.07 -14.93 -1.07
C GLN A 47 -6.06 -13.77 -0.92
N LEU A 48 -7.13 -13.78 -1.72
CA LEU A 48 -8.19 -12.76 -1.63
C LEU A 48 -8.82 -12.70 -0.23
N ALA A 49 -9.10 -13.84 0.38
CA ALA A 49 -9.66 -13.89 1.74
C ALA A 49 -8.70 -13.34 2.80
N ARG A 50 -7.38 -13.50 2.63
CA ARG A 50 -6.39 -12.90 3.55
C ARG A 50 -6.33 -11.39 3.39
N ASP A 51 -6.30 -10.91 2.17
CA ASP A 51 -6.28 -9.47 1.86
C ASP A 51 -7.51 -8.77 2.44
N ASP A 52 -8.70 -9.38 2.29
CA ASP A 52 -9.96 -8.84 2.83
C ASP A 52 -9.93 -8.74 4.36
N ASN A 53 -9.37 -9.73 5.05
CA ASN A 53 -9.28 -9.75 6.52
C ASN A 53 -8.22 -8.78 7.07
N GLU A 54 -7.11 -8.56 6.36
CA GLU A 54 -6.07 -7.63 6.79
C GLU A 54 -6.47 -6.16 6.53
N ALA A 55 -7.22 -5.91 5.44
CA ALA A 55 -7.60 -4.56 5.05
C ALA A 55 -8.71 -3.94 5.92
N ILE A 56 -9.57 -4.76 6.54
CA ILE A 56 -10.78 -4.28 7.25
C ILE A 56 -10.76 -4.75 8.71
N ASP A 57 -10.59 -3.81 9.64
CA ASP A 57 -10.84 -4.06 11.07
C ASP A 57 -12.34 -3.94 11.38
N GLU A 58 -13.02 -5.09 11.40
CA GLU A 58 -14.45 -5.18 11.69
C GLU A 58 -14.82 -4.67 13.09
N SER A 59 -13.88 -4.63 14.05
CA SER A 59 -14.17 -4.17 15.42
C SER A 59 -14.52 -2.68 15.50
N ASN A 60 -14.09 -1.90 14.51
CA ASN A 60 -14.35 -0.47 14.39
C ASN A 60 -15.50 -0.14 13.40
N ILE A 61 -16.13 -1.16 12.81
CA ILE A 61 -17.25 -1.00 11.89
C ILE A 61 -18.56 -1.08 12.67
N ILE A 62 -19.44 -0.10 12.43
CA ILE A 62 -20.82 -0.14 12.94
C ILE A 62 -21.75 -0.76 11.89
N ASP A 63 -22.65 -1.65 12.31
CA ASP A 63 -23.56 -2.41 11.43
C ASP A 63 -24.58 -1.54 10.68
N SER A 64 -24.75 -0.28 11.08
CA SER A 64 -25.79 0.61 10.56
C SER A 64 -25.24 1.99 10.19
N LYS A 65 -25.89 2.64 9.22
CA LYS A 65 -25.52 3.99 8.78
C LYS A 65 -25.82 5.00 9.89
N THR A 66 -24.95 5.99 10.07
CA THR A 66 -25.14 7.14 10.97
C THR A 66 -26.24 8.12 10.53
N ARG A 67 -27.17 7.71 9.64
CA ARG A 67 -28.28 8.54 9.17
C ARG A 67 -29.25 8.78 10.33
N GLY A 68 -29.02 9.84 11.09
CA GLY A 68 -29.71 10.14 12.34
C GLY A 68 -28.77 10.60 13.46
N ALA A 69 -27.46 10.41 13.32
CA ALA A 69 -26.44 10.98 14.20
C ALA A 69 -26.24 12.47 13.94
N LYS A 70 -27.33 13.24 13.83
CA LYS A 70 -27.23 14.70 13.89
C LYS A 70 -26.70 15.02 15.29
N PRO A 71 -25.59 15.77 15.41
CA PRO A 71 -25.11 16.19 16.71
C PRO A 71 -26.21 16.92 17.47
N SER A 72 -26.25 16.72 18.78
CA SER A 72 -27.25 17.37 19.63
C SER A 72 -27.17 18.88 19.44
N GLY A 73 -28.31 19.57 19.59
CA GLY A 73 -28.36 21.02 19.45
C GLY A 73 -27.31 21.68 20.34
N GLY A 74 -26.40 22.46 19.74
CA GLY A 74 -25.29 23.10 20.46
C GLY A 74 -23.93 22.41 20.34
N SER A 75 -23.82 21.18 19.81
CA SER A 75 -22.49 20.52 19.63
C SER A 75 -21.56 21.24 18.64
N TYR A 76 -22.12 22.11 17.80
CA TYR A 76 -21.38 22.98 16.88
C TYR A 76 -21.54 24.46 17.23
N ALA A 77 -22.05 24.79 18.41
CA ALA A 77 -22.06 26.16 18.87
C ALA A 77 -20.61 26.56 19.17
N GLU A 78 -20.21 27.72 18.66
CA GLU A 78 -18.97 28.34 19.11
C GLU A 78 -19.09 28.66 20.60
N PRO A 79 -18.02 28.48 21.39
CA PRO A 79 -18.02 28.91 22.79
C PRO A 79 -18.35 30.41 22.86
N GLY A 80 -19.16 30.80 23.85
CA GLY A 80 -19.43 32.21 24.09
C GLY A 80 -18.17 33.00 24.43
N ASP A 81 -18.24 34.34 24.36
CA ASP A 81 -17.08 35.23 24.58
C ASP A 81 -16.34 34.98 25.91
N GLU A 82 -17.04 34.44 26.90
CA GLU A 82 -16.52 34.15 28.25
C GLU A 82 -16.30 32.64 28.50
N GLU A 83 -16.70 31.78 27.56
CA GLU A 83 -16.62 30.32 27.70
C GLU A 83 -15.23 29.80 27.34
N GLY A 84 -14.55 29.20 28.32
CA GLY A 84 -13.17 28.72 28.18
C GLY A 84 -12.10 29.76 28.48
N LEU A 85 -12.48 31.00 28.79
CA LEU A 85 -11.58 31.99 29.38
C LEU A 85 -11.38 31.71 30.88
N PRO A 86 -10.16 31.92 31.42
CA PRO A 86 -9.93 31.84 32.86
C PRO A 86 -10.64 32.98 33.60
N ASP A 87 -10.94 32.79 34.89
CA ASP A 87 -11.47 33.85 35.75
C ASP A 87 -10.54 35.08 35.71
N ASN A 88 -11.12 36.27 35.57
CA ASN A 88 -10.36 37.52 35.63
C ASN A 88 -10.07 37.87 37.10
N ASP A 89 -9.12 37.16 37.70
CA ASP A 89 -8.60 37.41 39.04
C ASP A 89 -7.44 38.43 39.03
N GLY A 90 -7.21 39.09 37.89
CA GLY A 90 -6.09 40.00 37.68
C GLY A 90 -4.73 39.31 37.47
N GLN A 91 -4.70 37.98 37.30
CA GLN A 91 -3.49 37.22 37.01
C GLN A 91 -3.57 36.57 35.62
N SER A 92 -2.46 36.59 34.89
CA SER A 92 -2.34 35.86 33.64
C SER A 92 -2.32 34.34 33.92
N ALA A 93 -3.07 33.55 33.17
CA ALA A 93 -3.01 32.09 33.27
C ALA A 93 -1.59 31.59 32.97
N VAL A 94 -0.99 30.87 33.92
CA VAL A 94 0.25 30.14 33.69
C VAL A 94 -0.08 28.85 32.95
N ALA A 95 0.43 28.68 31.72
CA ALA A 95 0.40 27.40 31.04
C ALA A 95 1.32 26.42 31.80
N GLN A 96 0.78 25.28 32.25
CA GLN A 96 1.56 24.16 32.78
C GLN A 96 1.93 23.17 31.68
#